data_AF-A0A7C0V319-F1
#
_entry.id   AF-A0A7C0V319-F1
#
_cell.length_a   1.000
_cell.length_b   1.000
_cell.length_c   1.000
_cell.angle_alpha   90.00
_cell.angle_beta   90.00
_cell.angle_gamma   90.00
#
_symmetry.space_group_name_H-M   'P 1'
#
loop_
_entity.id
_entity.type
_entity.pdbx_description
1 polymer ?
#
loop_
_entity_poly.entity_id
_entity_poly.type
_entity_poly.pdbx_seq_one_letter_code
_entity_poly.pdbx_strand_id
1 'polypeptide(L)'
;MPYCPNCGAEIEEDYLFCPECGRALRAVPREPVSFAHLVGRGLRCLLTPVRPPPPLYRPTDAVYERRPPYSPVRRYLLLGFILGVVGMFLMYGGEWLTYSGITIIGMAPPILYFLWMRRNDRYEEEPLGMVLFTIGWGIFIGIFAGILNTLLAESLHLGAYIAAFTEEPLKALGVYLLARHKTLGREFNDHMDGLVYGSGAGAGFALMENFQYIYQNAVVGTIPLPSIAGIRAVSALGHLVYTGLTGFILGYAKAKRGYLMPTDFIAALIPGVILHALWNTLSTLFFILAPLYAFIYYKNIKVAQRDEELWGYRIRAPVE
;
A
#
# COMPACT_ATOMS: atom_id res chain seq x y z
N MET A 1 40.02 2.25 17.00
CA MET A 1 38.73 2.63 16.38
C MET A 1 38.90 2.47 14.88
N PRO A 2 38.07 1.68 14.19
CA PRO A 2 38.10 1.62 12.73
C PRO A 2 37.68 2.97 12.13
N TYR A 3 38.31 3.35 11.02
CA TYR A 3 37.97 4.55 10.25
C TYR A 3 37.35 4.17 8.92
N CYS A 4 36.43 4.99 8.41
CA CYS A 4 35.78 4.71 7.13
C CYS A 4 36.80 4.82 5.99
N PRO A 5 36.96 3.79 5.13
CA PRO A 5 37.91 3.82 4.01
C PRO A 5 37.51 4.78 2.88
N ASN A 6 36.38 5.48 3.02
CA ASN A 6 35.87 6.42 2.03
C ASN A 6 35.95 7.87 2.49
N CYS A 7 35.52 8.17 3.71
CA CYS A 7 35.45 9.54 4.23
C CYS A 7 36.30 9.79 5.48
N GLY A 8 36.94 8.76 6.04
CA GLY A 8 37.80 8.90 7.22
C GLY A 8 37.06 9.12 8.55
N ALA A 9 35.72 9.07 8.58
CA ALA A 9 34.97 9.17 9.83
C ALA A 9 35.29 8.02 10.80
N GLU A 10 35.31 8.31 12.10
CA GLU A 10 35.36 7.30 13.15
C GLU A 10 34.12 6.43 13.12
N ILE A 11 34.32 5.13 13.35
CA ILE A 11 33.26 4.14 13.27
C ILE A 11 33.34 3.18 14.45
N GLU A 12 32.18 2.78 14.99
CA GLU A 12 32.08 1.70 15.96
C GLU A 12 32.21 0.32 15.26
N GLU A 13 32.66 -0.71 15.98
CA GLU A 13 33.02 -2.02 15.42
C GLU A 13 31.83 -2.82 14.83
N ASP A 14 30.61 -2.44 15.21
CA ASP A 14 29.34 -3.03 14.82
C ASP A 14 28.69 -2.33 13.61
N TYR A 15 29.23 -1.20 13.16
CA TYR A 15 28.67 -0.45 12.04
C TYR A 15 28.94 -1.16 10.71
N LEU A 16 27.85 -1.42 9.98
CA LEU A 16 27.88 -2.05 8.66
C LEU A 16 28.06 -1.05 7.52
N PHE A 17 27.65 0.20 7.77
CA PHE A 17 27.77 1.34 6.87
C PHE A 17 28.37 2.51 7.64
N CYS A 18 29.11 3.37 6.95
CA CYS A 18 29.61 4.58 7.55
C CYS A 18 28.48 5.60 7.77
N PRO A 19 28.29 6.14 8.99
CA PRO A 19 27.23 7.11 9.27
C PRO A 19 27.45 8.41 8.50
N GLU A 20 28.71 8.76 8.18
CA GLU A 20 29.13 10.00 7.52
C GLU A 20 29.19 9.96 5.99
N CYS A 21 29.29 8.79 5.36
CA CYS A 21 29.28 8.72 3.88
C CYS A 21 28.51 7.54 3.28
N GLY A 22 27.96 6.63 4.09
CA GLY A 22 27.13 5.52 3.63
C GLY A 22 27.90 4.37 2.99
N ARG A 23 29.25 4.43 2.95
CA ARG A 23 30.09 3.35 2.43
C ARG A 23 29.87 2.08 3.25
N ALA A 24 29.57 0.96 2.59
CA ALA A 24 29.55 -0.36 3.22
C ALA A 24 30.96 -0.73 3.72
N LEU A 25 31.06 -1.09 5.01
CA LEU A 25 32.32 -1.34 5.70
C LEU A 25 32.72 -2.82 5.73
N ARG A 26 31.76 -3.72 5.50
CA ARG A 26 31.97 -5.17 5.41
C ARG A 26 31.14 -5.75 4.27
N ALA A 27 31.68 -6.76 3.59
CA ALA A 27 30.93 -7.56 2.64
C ALA A 27 29.91 -8.41 3.40
N VAL A 28 28.65 -8.26 3.03
CA VAL A 28 27.51 -8.85 3.71
C VAL A 28 26.93 -9.96 2.82
N PRO A 29 26.75 -11.19 3.32
CA PRO A 29 26.02 -12.20 2.58
C PRO A 29 24.57 -11.72 2.37
N ARG A 30 24.14 -11.62 1.11
CA ARG A 30 22.75 -11.32 0.76
C ARG A 30 21.92 -12.56 1.10
N GLU A 31 20.99 -12.45 2.05
CA GLU A 31 20.04 -13.52 2.30
C GLU A 31 19.14 -13.72 1.07
N PRO A 32 18.96 -14.96 0.57
CA PRO A 32 18.06 -15.21 -0.55
C PRO A 32 16.63 -14.81 -0.18
N VAL A 33 15.98 -14.00 -1.04
CA VAL A 33 14.56 -13.70 -0.93
C VAL A 33 13.78 -14.76 -1.71
N SER A 34 13.47 -15.87 -1.03
CA SER A 34 12.64 -16.93 -1.58
C SER A 34 11.14 -16.60 -1.46
N PHE A 35 10.31 -17.24 -2.28
CA PHE A 35 8.85 -17.14 -2.18
C PHE A 35 8.37 -17.49 -0.76
N ALA A 36 8.86 -18.59 -0.18
CA ALA A 36 8.52 -19.00 1.18
C ALA A 36 8.94 -17.97 2.24
N HIS A 37 10.07 -17.28 2.05
CA HIS A 37 10.49 -16.19 2.94
C HIS A 37 9.49 -15.03 2.93
N LEU A 38 9.03 -14.62 1.74
CA LEU A 38 8.05 -13.54 1.59
C LEU A 38 6.67 -13.93 2.12
N VAL A 39 6.20 -15.15 1.84
CA VAL A 39 4.96 -15.70 2.43
C VAL A 39 5.06 -15.67 3.96
N GLY A 40 6.16 -16.17 4.52
CA GLY A 40 6.41 -16.15 5.95
C GLY A 40 6.48 -14.73 6.53
N ARG A 41 7.03 -13.77 5.78
CA ARG A 41 7.02 -12.34 6.18
C ARG A 41 5.60 -11.78 6.17
N GLY A 42 4.80 -12.05 5.13
CA GLY A 42 3.40 -11.65 5.04
C GLY A 42 2.53 -12.21 6.17
N LEU A 43 2.67 -13.50 6.49
CA LEU A 43 1.97 -14.11 7.63
C LEU A 43 2.42 -13.50 8.97
N ARG A 44 3.71 -13.19 9.12
CA ARG A 44 4.23 -12.44 10.28
C ARG A 44 3.69 -11.02 10.34
N CYS A 45 3.29 -10.37 9.24
CA CYS A 45 2.60 -9.09 9.32
C CYS A 45 1.26 -9.22 10.07
N LEU A 46 0.58 -10.38 9.95
CA LEU A 46 -0.72 -10.64 10.57
C LEU A 46 -0.63 -11.14 12.03
N LEU A 47 0.32 -12.03 12.33
CA LEU A 47 0.35 -12.82 13.58
C LEU A 47 1.02 -12.12 14.79
N THR A 48 0.77 -10.82 14.96
CA THR A 48 1.69 -9.96 15.69
C THR A 48 1.32 -9.44 17.09
N PRO A 49 0.59 -10.17 17.96
CA PRO A 49 0.63 -9.83 19.38
C PRO A 49 1.98 -10.14 20.07
N VAL A 50 2.86 -11.00 19.50
CA VAL A 50 3.90 -11.67 20.32
C VAL A 50 5.36 -11.20 20.09
N ARG A 51 5.75 -10.67 18.92
CA ARG A 51 7.07 -10.02 18.66
C ARG A 51 7.07 -9.29 17.31
N PRO A 52 7.69 -8.09 17.16
CA PRO A 52 7.94 -7.52 15.84
C PRO A 52 8.93 -8.41 15.07
N PRO A 53 8.84 -8.48 13.73
CA PRO A 53 9.82 -9.23 12.96
C PRO A 53 11.21 -8.55 13.07
N PRO A 54 12.31 -9.32 12.90
CA PRO A 54 13.65 -8.78 12.99
C PRO A 54 13.83 -7.64 11.96
N PRO A 55 14.61 -6.59 12.32
CA PRO A 55 14.94 -5.51 11.40
C PRO A 55 15.64 -6.01 10.15
N LEU A 56 15.36 -5.38 9.01
CA LEU A 56 16.18 -5.53 7.83
C LEU A 56 17.44 -4.67 8.00
N TYR A 57 18.45 -5.20 8.71
CA TYR A 57 19.69 -4.45 8.96
C TYR A 57 20.49 -4.08 7.70
N ARG A 58 20.23 -4.77 6.58
CA ARG A 58 21.09 -4.74 5.39
C ARG A 58 20.23 -4.67 4.13
N PRO A 59 19.71 -3.49 3.78
CA PRO A 59 19.04 -3.28 2.51
C PRO A 59 20.07 -3.27 1.37
N THR A 60 19.59 -3.42 0.15
CA THR A 60 20.39 -3.16 -1.06
C THR A 60 20.46 -1.67 -1.35
N ASP A 61 21.42 -1.24 -2.16
CA ASP A 61 21.58 0.17 -2.56
C ASP A 61 20.36 0.73 -3.29
N ALA A 62 19.43 -0.13 -3.73
CA ALA A 62 18.16 0.27 -4.31
C ALA A 62 17.38 1.24 -3.41
N VAL A 63 17.45 1.09 -2.08
CA VAL A 63 16.76 1.98 -1.12
C VAL A 63 17.29 3.42 -1.18
N TYR A 64 18.48 3.65 -1.72
CA TYR A 64 19.04 4.99 -1.89
C TYR A 64 19.00 5.47 -3.35
N GLU A 65 18.38 4.70 -4.25
CA GLU A 65 18.22 5.14 -5.63
C GLU A 65 17.29 6.34 -5.70
N ARG A 66 17.78 7.39 -6.35
CA ARG A 66 16.97 8.57 -6.65
C ARG A 66 16.41 8.47 -8.06
N ARG A 67 15.21 9.00 -8.25
CA ARG A 67 14.68 9.24 -9.59
C ARG A 67 15.52 10.27 -10.35
N PRO A 68 15.67 10.11 -11.68
CA PRO A 68 16.36 11.10 -12.49
C PRO A 68 15.58 12.43 -12.54
N PRO A 69 16.25 13.58 -12.66
CA PRO A 69 15.61 14.91 -12.66
C PRO A 69 14.50 15.09 -13.72
N TYR A 70 14.62 14.42 -14.86
CA TYR A 70 13.67 14.46 -15.98
C TYR A 70 12.67 13.30 -15.95
N SER A 71 12.06 13.06 -14.80
CA SER A 71 11.12 11.95 -14.64
C SER A 71 9.74 12.23 -15.24
N PRO A 72 8.99 11.18 -15.64
CA PRO A 72 7.64 11.36 -16.17
C PRO A 72 6.58 11.62 -15.08
N VAL A 73 6.93 11.92 -13.82
CA VAL A 73 5.98 11.98 -12.70
C VAL A 73 4.81 12.94 -12.92
N ARG A 74 5.03 14.09 -13.58
CA ARG A 74 3.94 15.00 -13.94
C ARG A 74 2.89 14.36 -14.85
N ARG A 75 3.30 13.42 -15.72
CA ARG A 75 2.36 12.66 -16.57
C ARG A 75 1.52 11.69 -15.75
N TYR A 76 2.08 11.14 -14.66
CA TYR A 76 1.37 10.23 -13.75
C TYR A 76 0.38 10.95 -12.84
N LEU A 77 0.67 12.22 -12.49
CA LEU A 77 -0.32 13.10 -11.86
C LEU A 77 -1.56 13.23 -12.75
N LEU A 78 -1.38 13.61 -14.01
CA LEU A 78 -2.47 13.73 -14.98
C LEU A 78 -3.17 12.39 -15.22
N LEU A 79 -2.40 11.30 -15.38
CA LEU A 79 -2.94 9.96 -15.59
C LEU A 79 -3.80 9.51 -14.40
N GLY A 80 -3.34 9.70 -13.17
CA GLY A 80 -4.11 9.38 -11.97
C GLY A 80 -5.43 10.14 -11.90
N PHE A 81 -5.39 11.44 -12.18
CA PHE A 81 -6.61 12.26 -12.26
C PHE A 81 -7.56 11.76 -13.35
N ILE A 82 -7.06 11.47 -14.55
CA ILE A 82 -7.85 10.93 -15.67
C ILE A 82 -8.47 9.58 -15.28
N LEU A 83 -7.68 8.65 -14.73
CA LEU A 83 -8.16 7.34 -14.29
C LEU A 83 -9.29 7.46 -13.26
N GLY A 84 -9.13 8.38 -12.29
CA GLY A 84 -10.16 8.64 -11.28
C GLY A 84 -11.45 9.19 -11.89
N VAL A 85 -11.36 10.27 -12.67
CA VAL A 85 -12.53 10.92 -13.29
C VAL A 85 -13.22 9.99 -14.28
N VAL A 86 -12.46 9.41 -15.21
CA VAL A 86 -12.99 8.47 -16.22
C VAL A 86 -13.58 7.24 -15.53
N GLY A 87 -12.91 6.70 -14.51
CA GLY A 87 -13.42 5.57 -13.73
C GLY A 87 -14.79 5.87 -13.11
N MET A 88 -14.93 7.00 -12.42
CA MET A 88 -16.21 7.41 -11.83
C MET A 88 -17.30 7.64 -12.89
N PHE A 89 -16.98 8.27 -14.02
CA PHE A 89 -17.93 8.49 -15.11
C PHE A 89 -18.37 7.19 -15.79
N LEU A 90 -17.45 6.25 -16.03
CA LEU A 90 -17.79 4.97 -16.65
C LEU A 90 -18.67 4.11 -15.74
N MET A 91 -18.50 4.19 -14.42
CA MET A 91 -19.31 3.44 -13.47
C MET A 91 -20.67 4.07 -13.18
N TYR A 92 -20.68 5.39 -12.96
CA TYR A 92 -21.81 6.09 -12.35
C TYR A 92 -22.35 7.24 -13.21
N GLY A 93 -21.83 7.44 -14.41
CA GLY A 93 -22.23 8.54 -15.28
C GLY A 93 -22.01 9.89 -14.60
N GLY A 94 -23.01 10.78 -14.69
CA GLY A 94 -23.00 12.07 -14.01
C GLY A 94 -23.47 12.02 -12.56
N GLU A 95 -23.94 10.87 -12.05
CA GLU A 95 -24.60 10.80 -10.75
C GLU A 95 -23.68 11.17 -9.59
N TRP A 96 -22.40 10.82 -9.66
CA TRP A 96 -21.43 11.20 -8.63
C TRP A 96 -21.20 12.71 -8.53
N LEU A 97 -21.53 13.47 -9.58
CA LEU A 97 -21.56 14.94 -9.58
C LEU A 97 -22.91 15.47 -9.08
N THR A 98 -24.01 14.90 -9.58
CA THR A 98 -25.38 15.25 -9.15
C THR A 98 -25.53 15.10 -7.63
N TYR A 99 -25.01 14.00 -7.07
CA TYR A 99 -25.06 13.67 -5.65
C TYR A 99 -23.76 14.02 -4.92
N SER A 100 -23.17 15.17 -5.24
CA SER A 100 -21.89 15.62 -4.69
C SER A 100 -21.82 15.59 -3.15
N GLY A 101 -22.92 15.86 -2.44
CA GLY A 101 -22.97 15.74 -0.98
C GLY A 101 -22.70 14.32 -0.47
N ILE A 102 -23.30 13.30 -1.12
CA ILE A 102 -23.06 11.89 -0.82
C ILE A 102 -21.62 11.52 -1.19
N THR A 103 -21.16 11.99 -2.35
CA THR A 103 -19.79 11.77 -2.83
C THR A 103 -18.77 12.28 -1.81
N ILE A 104 -18.94 13.49 -1.28
CA ILE A 104 -18.06 14.07 -0.26
C ILE A 104 -18.07 13.22 1.02
N ILE A 105 -19.25 12.79 1.50
CA ILE A 105 -19.36 11.94 2.69
C ILE A 105 -18.62 10.61 2.48
N GLY A 106 -18.81 9.97 1.33
CA GLY A 106 -18.13 8.71 1.00
C GLY A 106 -16.62 8.84 0.83
N MET A 107 -16.16 9.98 0.30
CA MET A 107 -14.76 10.31 0.08
C MET A 107 -13.99 10.63 1.36
N ALA A 108 -14.64 11.25 2.35
CA ALA A 108 -13.93 11.81 3.51
C ALA A 108 -13.11 10.75 4.29
N PRO A 109 -13.67 9.60 4.69
CA PRO A 109 -12.93 8.59 5.46
C PRO A 109 -11.67 8.04 4.75
N PRO A 110 -11.73 7.50 3.50
CA PRO A 110 -10.54 6.98 2.84
C PRO A 110 -9.49 8.06 2.60
N ILE A 111 -9.89 9.30 2.30
CA ILE A 111 -8.95 10.43 2.16
C ILE A 111 -8.26 10.73 3.49
N LEU A 112 -9.01 10.81 4.59
CA LEU A 112 -8.44 11.11 5.92
C LEU A 112 -7.47 10.02 6.38
N TYR A 113 -7.81 8.74 6.19
CA TYR A 113 -6.92 7.63 6.52
C TYR A 113 -5.68 7.61 5.62
N PHE A 114 -5.82 7.92 4.33
CA PHE A 114 -4.68 8.02 3.43
C PHE A 114 -3.75 9.17 3.79
N LEU A 115 -4.30 10.35 4.12
CA LEU A 115 -3.51 11.48 4.61
C LEU A 115 -2.80 11.14 5.93
N TRP A 116 -3.41 10.36 6.81
CA TRP A 116 -2.75 9.84 8.01
C TRP A 116 -1.60 8.88 7.66
N MET A 117 -1.79 7.98 6.70
CA MET A 117 -0.72 7.08 6.23
C MET A 117 0.44 7.88 5.62
N ARG A 118 0.16 8.83 4.73
CA ARG A 118 1.18 9.68 4.10
C ARG A 118 1.95 10.51 5.12
N ARG A 119 1.32 10.95 6.22
CA ARG A 119 2.03 11.62 7.33
C ARG A 119 2.93 10.68 8.15
N ASN A 120 2.73 9.37 8.07
CA ASN A 120 3.58 8.39 8.74
C ASN A 120 4.82 8.04 7.92
N ASP A 121 4.83 8.31 6.63
CA ASP A 121 6.06 8.41 5.86
C ASP A 121 6.75 9.73 6.26
N ARG A 122 7.80 9.60 7.09
CA ARG A 122 8.41 10.73 7.83
C ARG A 122 9.70 11.23 7.21
N TYR A 123 10.34 10.40 6.40
CA TYR A 123 11.72 10.61 5.99
C TYR A 123 11.84 10.94 4.51
N GLU A 124 11.00 10.35 3.67
CA GLU A 124 11.03 10.52 2.22
C GLU A 124 9.61 10.65 1.67
N GLU A 125 9.09 11.88 1.62
CA GLU A 125 7.71 12.05 1.12
C GLU A 125 7.56 11.59 -0.34
N GLU A 126 6.61 10.69 -0.55
CA GLU A 126 6.34 10.19 -1.89
C GLU A 126 5.85 11.27 -2.89
N PRO A 127 6.34 11.22 -4.15
CA PRO A 127 5.91 12.12 -5.21
C PRO A 127 4.40 12.06 -5.45
N LEU A 128 3.75 13.23 -5.38
CA LEU A 128 2.31 13.37 -5.56
C LEU A 128 1.78 12.74 -6.86
N GLY A 129 2.55 12.78 -7.95
CA GLY A 129 2.12 12.20 -9.21
C GLY A 129 2.00 10.68 -9.18
N MET A 130 2.87 10.00 -8.43
CA MET A 130 2.80 8.55 -8.26
C MET A 130 1.70 8.16 -7.27
N VAL A 131 1.52 8.94 -6.20
CA VAL A 131 0.42 8.79 -5.24
C VAL A 131 -0.95 8.94 -5.92
N LEU A 132 -1.14 9.98 -6.72
CA LEU A 132 -2.40 10.20 -7.44
C LEU A 132 -2.64 9.13 -8.49
N PHE A 133 -1.57 8.60 -9.12
CA PHE A 133 -1.68 7.45 -10.00
C PHE A 133 -2.24 6.22 -9.27
N THR A 134 -1.73 5.87 -8.09
CA THR A 134 -2.24 4.69 -7.37
C THR A 134 -3.68 4.87 -6.90
N ILE A 135 -4.06 6.06 -6.42
CA ILE A 135 -5.46 6.38 -6.09
C ILE A 135 -6.36 6.26 -7.32
N GLY A 136 -5.98 6.89 -8.43
CA GLY A 136 -6.72 6.82 -9.69
C GLY A 136 -6.85 5.39 -10.21
N TRP A 137 -5.78 4.60 -10.10
CA TRP A 137 -5.79 3.17 -10.43
C TRP A 137 -6.81 2.41 -9.58
N GLY A 138 -6.84 2.64 -8.26
CA GLY A 138 -7.80 2.01 -7.35
C GLY A 138 -9.26 2.27 -7.73
N ILE A 139 -9.59 3.51 -8.10
CA ILE A 139 -10.93 3.88 -8.60
C ILE A 139 -11.23 3.15 -9.90
N PHE A 140 -10.34 3.27 -10.89
CA PHE A 140 -10.55 2.75 -12.24
C PHE A 140 -10.65 1.23 -12.27
N ILE A 141 -9.79 0.53 -11.52
CA ILE A 141 -9.76 -0.93 -11.52
C ILE A 141 -10.98 -1.54 -10.84
N GLY A 142 -11.73 -0.75 -10.08
CA GLY A 142 -13.05 -1.11 -9.56
C GLY A 142 -14.02 -1.65 -10.62
N ILE A 143 -13.91 -1.16 -11.86
CA ILE A 143 -14.81 -1.57 -12.96
C ILE A 143 -14.60 -3.04 -13.25
N PHE A 144 -13.34 -3.41 -13.44
CA PHE A 144 -12.93 -4.78 -13.74
C PHE A 144 -13.16 -5.71 -12.55
N ALA A 145 -12.92 -5.22 -11.34
CA ALA A 145 -13.24 -5.95 -10.12
C ALA A 145 -14.73 -6.27 -10.01
N GLY A 146 -15.61 -5.29 -10.23
CA GLY A 146 -17.06 -5.49 -10.23
C GLY A 146 -17.52 -6.51 -11.26
N ILE A 147 -17.04 -6.39 -12.51
CA ILE A 147 -17.35 -7.35 -13.58
C ILE A 147 -16.89 -8.76 -13.20
N LEU A 148 -15.65 -8.90 -12.72
CA LEU A 148 -15.10 -10.20 -12.37
C LEU A 148 -15.82 -10.82 -11.18
N ASN A 149 -16.21 -10.01 -10.18
CA ASN A 149 -17.02 -10.44 -9.05
C ASN A 149 -18.35 -11.01 -9.50
N THR A 150 -19.08 -10.32 -10.40
CA THR A 150 -20.35 -10.81 -10.92
C THR A 150 -20.18 -12.14 -11.66
N LEU A 151 -19.22 -12.23 -12.58
CA LEU A 151 -18.98 -13.45 -13.36
C LEU A 151 -18.58 -14.65 -12.49
N LEU A 152 -17.75 -14.44 -11.47
CA LEU A 152 -17.30 -15.52 -10.59
C LEU A 152 -18.34 -15.88 -9.52
N ALA A 153 -19.14 -14.92 -9.05
CA ALA A 153 -20.23 -15.19 -8.12
C ALA A 153 -21.30 -16.10 -8.75
N GLU A 154 -21.63 -15.86 -10.02
CA GLU A 154 -22.59 -16.68 -10.77
C GLU A 154 -22.08 -18.10 -11.03
N SER A 155 -20.77 -18.28 -11.26
CA SER A 155 -20.20 -19.56 -11.68
C SER A 155 -19.71 -20.46 -10.54
N LEU A 156 -19.26 -19.90 -9.41
CA LEU A 156 -18.57 -20.66 -8.37
C LEU A 156 -19.39 -20.81 -7.07
N HIS A 157 -20.47 -20.05 -6.87
CA HIS A 157 -21.26 -20.01 -5.63
C HIS A 157 -20.42 -19.76 -4.35
N LEU A 158 -19.26 -19.12 -4.50
CA LEU A 158 -18.25 -18.93 -3.46
C LEU A 158 -18.50 -17.69 -2.59
N GLY A 159 -19.76 -17.25 -2.43
CA GLY A 159 -20.16 -16.18 -1.51
C GLY A 159 -19.28 -14.91 -1.56
N ALA A 160 -19.16 -14.21 -0.41
CA ALA A 160 -18.48 -12.92 -0.32
C ALA A 160 -16.94 -13.00 -0.30
N TYR A 161 -16.34 -14.19 -0.19
CA TYR A 161 -14.89 -14.35 -0.13
C TYR A 161 -14.21 -14.24 -1.51
N ILE A 162 -14.94 -14.47 -2.60
CA ILE A 162 -14.40 -14.33 -3.97
C ILE A 162 -13.89 -12.91 -4.26
N ALA A 163 -14.55 -11.89 -3.70
CA ALA A 163 -14.17 -10.49 -3.85
C ALA A 163 -12.74 -10.21 -3.35
N ALA A 164 -12.28 -10.88 -2.31
CA ALA A 164 -10.90 -10.72 -1.86
C ALA A 164 -9.88 -11.26 -2.88
N PHE A 165 -10.21 -12.35 -3.58
CA PHE A 165 -9.35 -13.00 -4.58
C PHE A 165 -9.36 -12.30 -5.94
N THR A 166 -10.31 -11.42 -6.19
CA THR A 166 -10.41 -10.63 -7.43
C THR A 166 -9.91 -9.21 -7.21
N GLU A 167 -10.38 -8.56 -6.15
CA GLU A 167 -10.17 -7.13 -5.95
C GLU A 167 -8.74 -6.82 -5.48
N GLU A 168 -8.19 -7.58 -4.54
CA GLU A 168 -6.84 -7.29 -4.03
C GLU A 168 -5.75 -7.49 -5.10
N PRO A 169 -5.78 -8.56 -5.92
CA PRO A 169 -4.86 -8.65 -7.07
C PRO A 169 -4.99 -7.49 -8.04
N LEU A 170 -6.21 -7.07 -8.35
CA LEU A 170 -6.47 -5.96 -9.27
C LEU A 170 -5.99 -4.60 -8.71
N LYS A 171 -6.25 -4.31 -7.44
CA LYS A 171 -5.72 -3.12 -6.74
C LYS A 171 -4.20 -3.13 -6.72
N ALA A 172 -3.61 -4.24 -6.29
CA ALA A 172 -2.16 -4.38 -6.18
C ALA A 172 -1.44 -4.36 -7.53
N LEU A 173 -2.10 -4.69 -8.63
CA LEU A 173 -1.49 -4.70 -9.97
C LEU A 173 -0.92 -3.32 -10.32
N GLY A 174 -1.64 -2.23 -10.05
CA GLY A 174 -1.14 -0.88 -10.32
C GLY A 174 0.11 -0.54 -9.52
N VAL A 175 0.15 -0.96 -8.25
CA VAL A 175 1.30 -0.80 -7.35
C VAL A 175 2.49 -1.62 -7.85
N TYR A 176 2.26 -2.87 -8.25
CA TYR A 176 3.30 -3.76 -8.79
C TYR A 176 3.87 -3.23 -10.11
N LEU A 177 3.03 -2.72 -11.00
CA LEU A 177 3.45 -2.11 -12.26
C LEU A 177 4.27 -0.83 -12.03
N LEU A 178 3.86 -0.01 -11.05
CA LEU A 178 4.61 1.17 -10.63
C LEU A 178 5.99 0.78 -10.09
N ALA A 179 6.04 -0.17 -9.16
CA ALA A 179 7.27 -0.63 -8.53
C ALA A 179 8.29 -1.26 -9.51
N ARG A 180 7.78 -1.84 -10.60
CA ARG A 180 8.57 -2.41 -11.70
C ARG A 180 8.90 -1.44 -12.83
N HIS A 181 8.32 -0.24 -12.82
CA HIS A 181 8.56 0.73 -13.87
C HIS A 181 10.04 1.13 -13.87
N LYS A 182 10.69 1.15 -15.05
CA LYS A 182 12.16 1.35 -15.17
C LYS A 182 12.67 2.64 -14.52
N THR A 183 11.90 3.71 -14.62
CA THR A 183 12.24 5.03 -14.08
C THR A 183 11.59 5.28 -12.72
N LEU A 184 10.25 5.30 -12.68
CA LEU A 184 9.48 5.56 -11.46
C LEU A 184 9.64 4.51 -10.37
N GLY A 185 9.94 3.26 -10.73
CA GLY A 185 10.20 2.24 -9.74
C GLY A 185 11.37 2.61 -8.84
N ARG A 186 12.27 3.52 -9.20
CA ARG A 186 13.35 3.96 -8.31
C ARG A 186 12.85 4.68 -7.05
N GLU A 187 11.67 5.29 -7.08
CA GLU A 187 10.99 5.90 -5.91
C GLU A 187 10.09 4.89 -5.19
N PHE A 188 10.00 3.65 -5.67
CA PHE A 188 9.41 2.57 -4.90
C PHE A 188 10.59 1.70 -4.51
N ASN A 189 11.30 2.07 -3.47
CA ASN A 189 12.56 1.47 -3.12
C ASN A 189 12.50 0.71 -1.78
N ASP A 190 11.51 1.01 -0.94
CA ASP A 190 11.31 0.31 0.32
C ASP A 190 9.84 -0.03 0.68
N HIS A 191 9.65 -0.52 1.92
CA HIS A 191 8.37 -1.01 2.41
C HIS A 191 7.48 0.06 3.06
N MET A 192 8.00 1.23 3.42
CA MET A 192 7.21 2.43 3.69
C MET A 192 6.53 2.92 2.41
N ASP A 193 7.29 3.06 1.32
CA ASP A 193 6.77 3.44 -0.01
C ASP A 193 5.67 2.46 -0.44
N GLY A 194 5.96 1.17 -0.25
CA GLY A 194 5.00 0.09 -0.45
C GLY A 194 3.69 0.30 0.30
N LEU A 195 3.76 0.66 1.58
CA LEU A 195 2.56 1.00 2.36
C LEU A 195 1.86 2.22 1.76
N VAL A 196 2.57 3.31 1.43
CA VAL A 196 1.96 4.52 0.88
C VAL A 196 1.25 4.23 -0.44
N TYR A 197 1.95 3.67 -1.42
CA TYR A 197 1.38 3.37 -2.74
C TYR A 197 0.28 2.32 -2.71
N GLY A 198 0.47 1.26 -1.92
CA GLY A 198 -0.55 0.24 -1.70
C GLY A 198 -1.83 0.81 -1.08
N SER A 199 -1.67 1.66 -0.08
CA SER A 199 -2.80 2.30 0.60
C SER A 199 -3.46 3.35 -0.27
N GLY A 200 -2.73 4.00 -1.19
CA GLY A 200 -3.30 4.87 -2.21
C GLY A 200 -4.26 4.10 -3.13
N ALA A 201 -3.84 2.94 -3.64
CA ALA A 201 -4.72 2.06 -4.44
C ALA A 201 -5.94 1.56 -3.64
N GLY A 202 -5.74 1.16 -2.38
CA GLY A 202 -6.83 0.80 -1.48
C GLY A 202 -7.82 1.96 -1.22
N ALA A 203 -7.30 3.16 -0.98
CA ALA A 203 -8.12 4.36 -0.74
C ALA A 203 -8.94 4.76 -1.97
N GLY A 204 -8.35 4.68 -3.17
CA GLY A 204 -9.07 4.92 -4.42
C GLY A 204 -10.22 3.94 -4.63
N PHE A 205 -9.99 2.65 -4.38
CA PHE A 205 -11.04 1.64 -4.46
C PHE A 205 -12.14 1.89 -3.42
N ALA A 206 -11.76 2.19 -2.18
CA ALA A 206 -12.69 2.51 -1.10
C ALA A 206 -13.56 3.74 -1.40
N LEU A 207 -12.99 4.77 -2.04
CA LEU A 207 -13.70 5.97 -2.44
C LEU A 207 -14.83 5.65 -3.43
N MET A 208 -14.48 4.89 -4.46
CA MET A 208 -15.41 4.43 -5.50
C MET A 208 -16.52 3.57 -4.87
N GLU A 209 -16.15 2.59 -4.06
CA GLU A 209 -17.10 1.67 -3.44
C GLU A 209 -18.00 2.38 -2.42
N ASN A 210 -17.44 3.29 -1.61
CA ASN A 210 -18.22 4.08 -0.65
C ASN A 210 -19.30 4.90 -1.35
N PHE A 211 -18.97 5.53 -2.48
CA PHE A 211 -19.98 6.24 -3.26
C PHE A 211 -21.12 5.29 -3.65
N GLN A 212 -20.81 4.13 -4.24
CA GLN A 212 -21.83 3.16 -4.65
C GLN A 212 -22.77 2.77 -3.50
N TYR A 213 -22.21 2.33 -2.36
CA TYR A 213 -23.02 1.84 -1.24
C TYR A 213 -23.86 2.95 -0.61
N ILE A 214 -23.29 4.14 -0.42
CA ILE A 214 -24.01 5.26 0.19
C ILE A 214 -25.08 5.77 -0.77
N TYR A 215 -24.76 5.90 -2.06
CA TYR A 215 -25.70 6.30 -3.11
C TYR A 215 -26.89 5.34 -3.21
N GLN A 216 -26.63 4.03 -3.33
CA GLN A 216 -27.68 3.02 -3.40
C GLN A 216 -28.60 3.06 -2.18
N ASN A 217 -28.05 3.25 -0.99
CA ASN A 217 -28.84 3.33 0.23
C ASN A 217 -29.58 4.65 0.41
N ALA A 218 -29.01 5.76 -0.06
CA ALA A 218 -29.64 7.08 0.03
C ALA A 218 -30.82 7.25 -0.94
N VAL A 219 -30.77 6.61 -2.11
CA VAL A 219 -31.78 6.76 -3.16
C VAL A 219 -32.83 5.65 -3.14
N VAL A 220 -32.41 4.41 -2.87
CA VAL A 220 -33.28 3.22 -3.03
C VAL A 220 -33.38 2.39 -1.74
N GLY A 221 -32.43 2.56 -0.82
CA GLY A 221 -32.31 1.69 0.34
C GLY A 221 -33.15 2.07 1.56
N THR A 222 -33.15 1.16 2.53
CA THR A 222 -33.85 1.28 3.80
C THR A 222 -32.91 1.58 4.98
N ILE A 223 -31.58 1.50 4.77
CA ILE A 223 -30.58 1.78 5.80
C ILE A 223 -30.41 3.30 5.92
N PRO A 224 -30.54 3.89 7.13
CA PRO A 224 -30.32 5.31 7.33
C PRO A 224 -28.93 5.77 6.86
N LEU A 225 -28.87 6.93 6.20
CA LEU A 225 -27.64 7.50 5.65
C LEU A 225 -26.48 7.58 6.67
N PRO A 226 -26.67 8.02 7.93
CA PRO A 226 -25.59 8.04 8.92
C PRO A 226 -25.05 6.64 9.25
N SER A 227 -25.90 5.62 9.26
CA SER A 227 -25.52 4.24 9.57
C SER A 227 -24.67 3.64 8.47
N ILE A 228 -25.10 3.77 7.20
CA ILE A 228 -24.30 3.27 6.08
C ILE A 228 -22.99 4.06 5.93
N ALA A 229 -23.01 5.38 6.11
CA ALA A 229 -21.79 6.20 6.10
C ALA A 229 -20.81 5.77 7.20
N GLY A 230 -21.30 5.45 8.41
CA GLY A 230 -20.48 4.93 9.50
C GLY A 230 -19.84 3.57 9.17
N ILE A 231 -20.62 2.62 8.65
CA ILE A 231 -20.11 1.30 8.23
C ILE A 231 -19.04 1.45 7.15
N ARG A 232 -19.30 2.31 6.15
CA ARG A 232 -18.39 2.58 5.03
C ARG A 232 -17.14 3.35 5.45
N ALA A 233 -17.23 4.19 6.47
CA ALA A 233 -16.05 4.79 7.09
C ALA A 233 -15.16 3.71 7.70
N VAL A 234 -15.72 2.75 8.43
CA VAL A 234 -14.92 1.67 9.03
C VAL A 234 -14.35 0.72 7.97
N SER A 235 -15.14 0.33 6.96
CA SER A 235 -14.65 -0.57 5.89
C SER A 235 -13.59 0.08 5.02
N ALA A 236 -13.62 1.41 4.85
CA ALA A 236 -12.60 2.15 4.11
C ALA A 236 -11.20 1.92 4.69
N LEU A 237 -11.06 1.88 6.02
CA LEU A 237 -9.79 1.53 6.67
C LEU A 237 -9.28 0.18 6.16
N GLY A 238 -10.16 -0.83 6.08
CA GLY A 238 -9.84 -2.16 5.59
C GLY A 238 -9.13 -2.14 4.24
N HIS A 239 -9.69 -1.46 3.23
CA HIS A 239 -9.08 -1.42 1.90
C HIS A 239 -7.66 -0.82 1.89
N LEU A 240 -7.41 0.23 2.69
CA LEU A 240 -6.05 0.78 2.83
C LEU A 240 -5.11 -0.26 3.45
N VAL A 241 -5.56 -0.97 4.49
CA VAL A 241 -4.77 -1.99 5.16
C VAL A 241 -4.44 -3.16 4.23
N TYR A 242 -5.43 -3.67 3.49
CA TYR A 242 -5.24 -4.89 2.66
C TYR A 242 -4.20 -4.66 1.57
N THR A 243 -4.43 -3.66 0.72
CA THR A 243 -3.53 -3.36 -0.38
C THR A 243 -2.23 -2.70 0.12
N GLY A 244 -2.29 -1.95 1.22
CA GLY A 244 -1.11 -1.39 1.89
C GLY A 244 -0.14 -2.47 2.38
N LEU A 245 -0.63 -3.53 3.01
CA LEU A 245 0.22 -4.67 3.42
C LEU A 245 0.76 -5.46 2.23
N THR A 246 0.02 -5.54 1.13
CA THR A 246 0.57 -6.08 -0.12
C THR A 246 1.71 -5.22 -0.65
N GLY A 247 1.54 -3.90 -0.70
CA GLY A 247 2.60 -2.98 -1.06
C GLY A 247 3.82 -3.08 -0.13
N PHE A 248 3.61 -3.20 1.18
CA PHE A 248 4.67 -3.42 2.16
C PHE A 248 5.55 -4.64 1.83
N ILE A 249 4.94 -5.77 1.45
CA ILE A 249 5.70 -6.99 1.12
C ILE A 249 6.45 -6.84 -0.21
N LEU A 250 5.88 -6.15 -1.21
CA LEU A 250 6.59 -5.79 -2.44
C LEU A 250 7.79 -4.90 -2.13
N GLY A 251 7.59 -3.84 -1.35
CA GLY A 251 8.64 -2.93 -0.91
C GLY A 251 9.75 -3.63 -0.15
N TYR A 252 9.39 -4.54 0.76
CA TYR A 252 10.35 -5.35 1.51
C TYR A 252 11.17 -6.27 0.59
N ALA A 253 10.51 -6.93 -0.36
CA ALA A 253 11.20 -7.78 -1.35
C ALA A 253 12.20 -6.97 -2.16
N LYS A 254 11.83 -5.74 -2.54
CA LYS A 254 12.68 -4.84 -3.31
C LYS A 254 13.81 -4.25 -2.47
N ALA A 255 13.57 -3.75 -1.27
CA ALA A 255 14.62 -3.28 -0.36
C ALA A 255 15.67 -4.38 -0.11
N LYS A 256 15.24 -5.64 0.05
CA LYS A 256 16.13 -6.77 0.34
C LYS A 256 16.86 -7.32 -0.89
N ARG A 257 16.29 -7.25 -2.10
CA ARG A 257 16.86 -7.87 -3.32
C ARG A 257 17.30 -6.88 -4.41
N GLY A 258 16.81 -5.65 -4.37
CA GLY A 258 17.01 -4.58 -5.36
C GLY A 258 16.02 -4.59 -6.53
N TYR A 259 15.27 -5.68 -6.71
CA TYR A 259 14.31 -5.83 -7.81
C TYR A 259 13.16 -6.76 -7.42
N LEU A 260 12.06 -6.68 -8.17
CA LEU A 260 10.89 -7.55 -8.03
C LEU A 260 10.87 -8.67 -9.08
N MET A 261 10.52 -9.87 -8.64
CA MET A 261 10.16 -11.03 -9.45
C MET A 261 8.63 -11.15 -9.55
N PRO A 262 8.10 -11.81 -10.59
CA PRO A 262 6.66 -12.10 -10.68
C PRO A 262 6.10 -12.88 -9.49
N THR A 263 6.89 -13.77 -8.90
CA THR A 263 6.48 -14.58 -7.75
C THR A 263 6.29 -13.77 -6.47
N ASP A 264 6.95 -12.62 -6.32
CA ASP A 264 6.74 -11.78 -5.13
C ASP A 264 5.35 -11.16 -5.12
N PHE A 265 4.76 -10.90 -6.30
CA PHE A 265 3.40 -10.38 -6.40
C PHE A 265 2.41 -11.35 -5.74
N ILE A 266 2.54 -12.63 -6.05
CA ILE A 266 1.69 -13.68 -5.46
C ILE A 266 1.93 -13.78 -3.95
N ALA A 267 3.19 -13.75 -3.49
CA ALA A 267 3.51 -13.80 -2.07
C ALA A 267 2.98 -12.57 -1.30
N ALA A 268 3.04 -11.39 -1.91
CA ALA A 268 2.62 -10.13 -1.33
C ALA A 268 1.10 -10.00 -1.18
N LEU A 269 0.32 -10.69 -2.02
CA LEU A 269 -1.15 -10.67 -1.93
C LEU A 269 -1.69 -11.36 -0.68
N ILE A 270 -0.98 -12.34 -0.14
CA ILE A 270 -1.45 -13.21 0.95
C ILE A 270 -1.99 -12.42 2.16
N PRO A 271 -1.26 -11.47 2.78
CA PRO A 271 -1.80 -10.73 3.93
C PRO A 271 -3.04 -9.91 3.58
N GLY A 272 -3.06 -9.24 2.42
CA GLY A 272 -4.20 -8.42 1.98
C GLY A 272 -5.45 -9.26 1.71
N VAL A 273 -5.31 -10.35 0.95
CA VAL A 273 -6.40 -11.27 0.62
C VAL A 273 -6.97 -11.92 1.88
N ILE A 274 -6.13 -12.37 2.82
CA ILE A 274 -6.61 -12.98 4.08
C ILE A 274 -7.47 -11.98 4.87
N LEU A 275 -6.97 -10.76 5.07
CA LEU A 275 -7.70 -9.76 5.84
C LEU A 275 -8.99 -9.31 5.14
N HIS A 276 -8.96 -9.15 3.82
CA HIS A 276 -10.17 -8.80 3.07
C HIS A 276 -11.21 -9.93 3.12
N ALA A 277 -10.80 -11.19 2.89
CA ALA A 277 -11.72 -12.33 2.98
C ALA A 277 -12.31 -12.47 4.39
N LEU A 278 -11.50 -12.21 5.42
CA LEU A 278 -11.95 -12.23 6.81
C LEU A 278 -12.98 -11.12 7.08
N TRP A 279 -12.76 -9.91 6.57
CA TRP A 279 -13.73 -8.82 6.66
C TRP A 279 -15.06 -9.18 5.99
N ASN A 280 -15.03 -9.70 4.77
CA ASN A 280 -16.25 -10.06 4.05
C ASN A 280 -17.01 -11.21 4.74
N THR A 281 -16.31 -12.11 5.40
CA THR A 281 -16.90 -13.25 6.11
C THR A 281 -17.44 -12.86 7.49
N LEU A 282 -16.75 -11.97 8.20
CA LEU A 282 -17.03 -11.64 9.61
C LEU A 282 -17.36 -10.15 9.81
N SER A 283 -17.92 -9.48 8.81
CA SER A 283 -18.19 -8.02 8.82
C SER A 283 -19.10 -7.59 9.98
N THR A 284 -19.94 -8.49 10.50
CA THR A 284 -20.77 -8.25 11.70
C THR A 284 -19.94 -8.03 12.97
N LEU A 285 -18.68 -8.49 13.00
CA LEU A 285 -17.72 -8.30 14.09
C LEU A 285 -16.82 -7.07 13.87
N PHE A 286 -17.27 -6.06 13.11
CA PHE A 286 -16.46 -4.88 12.77
C PHE A 286 -15.86 -4.14 13.98
N PHE A 287 -16.53 -4.14 15.13
CA PHE A 287 -16.00 -3.56 16.39
C PHE A 287 -14.73 -4.27 16.89
N ILE A 288 -14.51 -5.53 16.50
CA ILE A 288 -13.29 -6.30 16.81
C ILE A 288 -12.31 -6.20 15.64
N LEU A 289 -12.79 -6.38 14.40
CA LEU A 289 -11.93 -6.42 13.22
C LEU A 289 -11.27 -5.07 12.92
N ALA A 290 -11.99 -3.96 13.04
CA ALA A 290 -11.43 -2.65 12.69
C ALA A 290 -10.29 -2.22 13.62
N PRO A 291 -10.39 -2.30 14.96
CA PRO A 291 -9.24 -2.06 15.85
C PRO A 291 -8.09 -3.03 15.59
N LEU A 292 -8.39 -4.30 15.31
CA LEU A 292 -7.36 -5.30 14.98
C LEU A 292 -6.61 -4.91 13.70
N TYR A 293 -7.30 -4.49 12.64
CA TYR A 293 -6.67 -4.08 11.38
C TYR A 293 -5.89 -2.79 11.53
N ALA A 294 -6.44 -1.81 12.26
CA ALA A 294 -5.72 -0.58 12.62
C ALA A 294 -4.41 -0.90 13.36
N PHE A 295 -4.46 -1.83 14.33
CA PHE A 295 -3.29 -2.25 15.09
C PHE A 295 -2.24 -2.98 14.22
N ILE A 296 -2.67 -3.95 13.40
CA ILE A 296 -1.80 -4.65 12.44
C ILE A 296 -1.11 -3.64 11.53
N TYR A 297 -1.87 -2.70 10.98
CA TYR A 297 -1.36 -1.73 10.03
C TYR A 297 -0.38 -0.74 10.67
N TYR A 298 -0.78 -0.11 11.79
CA TYR A 298 0.09 0.78 12.56
C TYR A 298 1.40 0.11 12.97
N LYS A 299 1.36 -1.17 13.35
CA LYS A 299 2.58 -1.90 13.67
C LYS A 299 3.50 -2.06 12.46
N ASN A 300 2.96 -2.41 11.28
CA ASN A 300 3.79 -2.57 10.08
C ASN A 300 4.37 -1.23 9.62
N ILE A 301 3.64 -0.12 9.81
CA ILE A 301 4.17 1.24 9.67
C ILE A 301 5.36 1.46 10.63
N LYS A 302 5.24 1.07 11.91
CA LYS A 302 6.34 1.20 12.88
C LYS A 302 7.56 0.34 12.53
N VAL A 303 7.34 -0.83 11.93
CA VAL A 303 8.43 -1.67 11.42
C VAL A 303 9.14 -0.98 10.26
N ALA A 304 8.40 -0.38 9.33
CA ALA A 304 8.95 0.39 8.22
C ALA A 304 9.78 1.58 8.71
N GLN A 305 9.19 2.43 9.56
CA GLN A 305 9.88 3.58 10.17
C GLN A 305 11.17 3.18 10.88
N ARG A 306 11.14 2.08 11.64
CA ARG A 306 12.33 1.57 12.34
C ARG A 306 13.41 1.15 11.35
N ASP A 307 13.04 0.45 10.29
CA ASP A 307 14.01 -0.05 9.32
C ASP A 307 14.63 1.14 8.53
N GLU A 308 13.85 2.13 8.10
CA GLU A 308 14.35 3.40 7.52
C GLU A 308 15.31 4.16 8.47
N GLU A 309 14.97 4.25 9.76
CA GLU A 309 15.83 4.85 10.78
C GLU A 309 17.18 4.15 10.88
N LEU A 310 17.17 2.82 10.89
CA LEU A 310 18.38 2.00 10.93
C LEU A 310 19.23 2.15 9.66
N TRP A 311 18.61 2.53 8.55
CA TRP A 311 19.30 2.85 7.29
C TRP A 311 19.82 4.30 7.25
N GLY A 312 19.55 5.10 8.27
CA GLY A 312 20.06 6.47 8.37
C GLY A 312 19.26 7.47 7.53
N TYR A 313 18.00 7.18 7.21
CA TYR A 313 17.12 8.09 6.46
C TYR A 313 16.93 9.45 7.16
N ARG A 314 17.09 9.51 8.49
CA ARG A 314 17.14 10.78 9.24
C ARG A 314 18.17 11.79 8.73
N ILE A 315 19.23 11.31 8.09
CA ILE A 315 20.36 12.13 7.61
C ILE A 315 20.44 12.07 6.08
N ARG A 316 20.19 10.90 5.47
CA ARG A 316 20.36 10.66 4.03
C ARG A 316 19.17 10.01 3.36
N ALA A 317 17.96 10.41 3.72
CA ALA A 317 16.79 10.00 2.95
C ALA A 317 17.02 10.32 1.45
N PRO A 318 16.53 9.47 0.53
CA PRO A 318 16.63 9.66 -0.92
C PRO A 318 15.77 10.81 -1.47
N VAL A 319 15.50 11.84 -0.67
CA VAL A 319 14.71 13.01 -1.07
C VAL A 319 15.29 13.71 -2.30
N GLU A 320 14.39 14.13 -3.20
CA GLU A 320 14.71 14.90 -4.40
C GLU A 320 15.29 16.30 -4.10
#